data_AF-A0A432UZH5-F1
#
_entry.id   AF-A0A432UZH5-F1
#
_cell.length_a   1.000
_cell.length_b   1.000
_cell.length_c   1.000
_cell.angle_alpha   90.00
_cell.angle_beta   90.00
_cell.angle_gamma   90.00
#
_symmetry.space_group_name_H-M   'P 1'
#
loop_
_entity.id
_entity.type
_entity.pdbx_description
1 polymer ?
#
loop_
_entity_poly.entity_id
_entity_poly.type
_entity_poly.pdbx_seq_one_letter_code
_entity_poly.pdbx_strand_id
1 'polypeptide(L)'
;MRAGALGSEPPPQDLAARIQQMSTLAQGQLRQVLAAYADRDATRAMAIRDADGEIDLLNTAFFKESIDYIARPYQDSAGTAHLLFCAKNIERIGDHVTNISENVYYIVTGTIPGEERTKLDTSSTLHPGSVPNPGT
;
A
#
# COMPACT_ATOMS: atom_id res chain seq x y z
N MET A 1 14.92 8.05 -21.95
CA MET A 1 15.51 8.97 -20.96
C MET A 1 14.67 10.25 -20.95
N ARG A 2 13.77 10.42 -19.97
CA ARG A 2 13.01 11.65 -19.72
C ARG A 2 13.05 11.92 -18.22
N ALA A 3 14.20 12.41 -17.77
CA ALA A 3 14.42 12.94 -16.43
C ALA A 3 14.70 14.44 -16.63
N GLY A 4 13.71 15.28 -16.33
CA GLY A 4 13.84 16.72 -16.49
C GLY A 4 12.48 17.37 -16.33
N ALA A 5 12.34 18.16 -15.26
CA ALA A 5 11.14 18.86 -14.80
C ALA A 5 10.21 18.06 -13.88
N LEU A 6 10.73 17.61 -12.73
CA LEU A 6 9.95 17.64 -11.49
C LEU A 6 10.16 19.04 -10.87
N GLY A 7 9.10 19.63 -10.34
CA GLY A 7 9.09 20.95 -9.74
C GLY A 7 10.21 21.13 -8.72
N SER A 8 10.73 22.35 -8.64
CA SER A 8 11.91 22.75 -7.85
C SER A 8 11.71 22.72 -6.33
N GLU A 9 10.65 22.08 -5.83
CA GLU A 9 10.40 21.96 -4.41
C GLU A 9 10.22 20.48 -4.09
N PRO A 10 11.07 19.91 -3.22
CA PRO A 10 10.93 18.50 -2.86
C PRO A 10 9.53 18.31 -2.26
N PRO A 11 8.88 17.17 -2.55
CA PRO A 11 7.66 16.83 -1.81
C PRO A 11 7.96 16.89 -0.31
N PRO A 12 6.95 17.12 0.55
CA PRO A 12 7.14 17.12 1.99
C PRO A 12 7.95 15.89 2.38
N GLN A 13 9.05 16.09 3.12
CA GLN A 13 9.95 15.00 3.51
C GLN A 13 9.15 13.83 4.13
N ASP A 14 8.05 14.16 4.79
CA ASP A 14 7.09 13.23 5.38
C ASP A 14 6.40 12.31 4.34
N LEU A 15 5.95 12.82 3.19
CA LEU A 15 5.31 12.00 2.16
C LEU A 15 6.30 11.07 1.46
N ALA A 16 7.50 11.55 1.16
CA ALA A 16 8.55 10.71 0.59
C ALA A 16 8.99 9.61 1.57
N ALA A 17 9.10 9.92 2.86
CA ALA A 17 9.40 8.94 3.90
C ALA A 17 8.31 7.86 4.01
N ARG A 18 7.03 8.23 3.89
CA ARG A 18 5.92 7.25 3.87
C ARG A 18 6.01 6.30 2.69
N ILE A 19 6.32 6.80 1.48
CA ILE A 19 6.55 5.94 0.32
C ILE A 19 7.69 4.95 0.57
N GLN A 20 8.79 5.40 1.21
CA GLN A 20 9.89 4.50 1.57
C GLN A 20 9.47 3.43 2.59
N GLN A 21 8.65 3.80 3.58
CA GLN A 21 8.08 2.84 4.54
C GLN A 21 7.21 1.79 3.84
N MET A 22 6.24 2.22 3.02
CA MET A 22 5.38 1.31 2.25
C MET A 22 6.21 0.39 1.34
N SER A 23 7.21 0.95 0.65
CA SER A 23 8.10 0.19 -0.23
C SER A 23 8.92 -0.85 0.54
N THR A 24 9.39 -0.52 1.73
CA THR A 24 10.18 -1.44 2.57
C THR A 24 9.32 -2.61 3.05
N LEU A 25 8.08 -2.31 3.47
CA LEU A 25 7.11 -3.31 3.90
C LEU A 25 6.74 -4.25 2.76
N ALA A 26 6.36 -3.72 1.59
CA ALA A 26 6.00 -4.52 0.42
C ALA A 26 7.16 -5.43 -0.04
N GLN A 27 8.39 -4.92 -0.07
CA GLN A 27 9.57 -5.73 -0.38
C GLN A 27 9.82 -6.81 0.67
N GLY A 28 9.56 -6.52 1.96
CA GLY A 28 9.64 -7.47 3.05
C GLY A 28 8.65 -8.62 2.87
N GLN A 29 7.39 -8.31 2.63
CA GLN A 29 6.33 -9.30 2.41
C GLN A 29 6.59 -10.12 1.13
N LEU A 30 7.06 -9.49 0.06
CA LEU A 30 7.46 -10.20 -1.17
C LEU A 30 8.59 -11.22 -0.92
N ARG A 31 9.63 -10.83 -0.18
CA ARG A 31 10.70 -11.78 0.18
C ARG A 31 10.16 -12.94 1.02
N GLN A 32 9.27 -12.66 1.95
CA GLN A 32 8.69 -13.68 2.81
C GLN A 32 7.81 -14.66 2.05
N VAL A 33 6.99 -14.20 1.10
CA VAL A 33 6.11 -15.09 0.32
C VAL A 33 6.91 -15.98 -0.63
N LEU A 34 7.99 -15.45 -1.21
CA LEU A 34 8.89 -16.24 -2.05
C LEU A 34 9.62 -17.33 -1.23
N ALA A 35 9.98 -17.03 0.02
CA ALA A 35 10.54 -18.03 0.93
C ALA A 35 9.49 -19.09 1.31
N ALA A 36 8.26 -18.68 1.66
CA ALA A 36 7.16 -19.62 1.95
C ALA A 36 6.88 -20.54 0.75
N TYR A 37 6.93 -20.02 -0.48
CA TYR A 37 6.82 -20.82 -1.70
C TYR A 37 7.95 -21.85 -1.83
N ALA A 38 9.21 -21.42 -1.67
CA ALA A 38 10.37 -22.30 -1.77
C ALA A 38 10.33 -23.43 -0.73
N ASP A 39 9.93 -23.10 0.50
CA ASP A 39 9.86 -24.03 1.63
C ASP A 39 8.57 -24.86 1.66
N ARG A 40 7.63 -24.59 0.75
CA ARG A 40 6.26 -25.17 0.74
C ARG A 40 5.53 -25.02 2.07
N ASP A 41 5.67 -23.85 2.68
CA ASP A 41 5.09 -23.53 3.99
C ASP A 41 3.74 -22.80 3.83
N ALA A 42 2.66 -23.57 3.90
CA ALA A 42 1.30 -23.06 3.82
C ALA A 42 0.92 -22.15 5.00
N THR A 43 1.42 -22.46 6.20
CA THR A 43 1.10 -21.68 7.41
C THR A 43 1.74 -20.30 7.33
N ARG A 44 3.01 -20.25 6.92
CA ARG A 44 3.70 -18.98 6.70
C ARG A 44 3.06 -18.16 5.58
N ALA A 45 2.64 -18.79 4.49
CA ALA A 45 1.93 -18.12 3.42
C ALA A 45 0.65 -17.44 3.93
N MET A 46 -0.17 -18.12 4.72
CA MET A 46 -1.37 -17.52 5.30
C MET A 46 -1.07 -16.39 6.28
N ALA A 47 -0.01 -16.51 7.09
CA ALA A 47 0.40 -15.40 7.97
C ALA A 47 0.82 -14.15 7.18
N ILE A 48 1.51 -14.32 6.05
CA ILE A 48 1.89 -13.21 5.15
C ILE A 48 0.65 -12.61 4.51
N ARG A 49 -0.24 -13.46 3.99
CA ARG A 49 -1.52 -13.07 3.43
C ARG A 49 -2.27 -12.18 4.40
N ASP A 50 -2.34 -12.52 5.68
CA ASP A 50 -3.10 -11.77 6.69
C ASP A 50 -2.39 -10.47 7.13
N ALA A 51 -1.06 -10.39 6.99
CA ALA A 51 -0.26 -9.20 7.27
C ALA A 51 -0.36 -8.08 6.22
N ASP A 52 -0.85 -8.36 4.99
CA ASP A 52 -0.96 -7.38 3.89
C ASP A 52 -1.82 -6.14 4.23
N GLY A 53 -2.68 -6.23 5.26
CA GLY A 53 -3.57 -5.14 5.68
C GLY A 53 -2.82 -3.91 6.19
N GLU A 54 -1.57 -4.08 6.59
CA GLU A 54 -0.73 -2.97 6.96
C GLU A 54 -0.41 -2.07 5.73
N ILE A 55 -0.22 -2.63 4.54
CA ILE A 55 -0.01 -1.84 3.31
C ILE A 55 -1.29 -1.07 2.93
N ASP A 56 -2.45 -1.73 3.01
CA ASP A 56 -3.76 -1.10 2.77
C ASP A 56 -4.00 0.13 3.68
N LEU A 57 -3.72 -0.02 4.97
CA LEU A 57 -3.87 1.05 5.96
C LEU A 57 -2.91 2.21 5.69
N LEU A 58 -1.63 1.90 5.38
CA LEU A 58 -0.65 2.91 5.02
C LEU A 58 -1.03 3.63 3.72
N ASN A 59 -1.57 2.93 2.73
CA ASN A 59 -2.06 3.51 1.49
C ASN A 59 -3.23 4.48 1.74
N THR A 60 -4.21 4.08 2.56
CA THR A 60 -5.35 4.93 2.93
C THR A 60 -4.89 6.20 3.65
N ALA A 61 -3.99 6.06 4.64
CA ALA A 61 -3.44 7.20 5.36
C ALA A 61 -2.65 8.14 4.43
N PHE A 62 -1.78 7.56 3.59
CA PHE A 62 -0.99 8.31 2.61
C PHE A 62 -1.88 9.07 1.62
N PHE A 63 -2.96 8.45 1.15
CA PHE A 63 -3.91 9.09 0.26
C PHE A 63 -4.56 10.31 0.92
N LYS A 64 -5.07 10.16 2.15
CA LYS A 64 -5.68 11.27 2.90
C LYS A 64 -4.72 12.44 3.09
N GLU A 65 -3.50 12.16 3.53
CA GLU A 65 -2.48 13.19 3.73
C GLU A 65 -2.07 13.88 2.44
N SER A 66 -2.04 13.14 1.33
CA SER A 66 -1.75 13.70 0.00
C SER A 66 -2.85 14.65 -0.47
N ILE A 67 -4.13 14.31 -0.25
CA ILE A 67 -5.25 15.19 -0.58
C ILE A 67 -5.22 16.46 0.30
N ASP A 68 -4.99 16.30 1.61
CA ASP A 68 -4.87 17.43 2.55
C ASP A 68 -3.69 18.35 2.18
N TYR A 69 -2.61 17.80 1.63
CA TYR A 69 -1.47 18.57 1.15
C TYR A 69 -1.79 19.32 -0.15
N ILE A 70 -2.38 18.64 -1.14
CA ILE A 70 -2.78 19.24 -2.42
C ILE A 70 -3.81 20.38 -2.21
N ALA A 71 -4.66 20.27 -1.20
CA ALA A 71 -5.67 21.28 -0.88
C ALA A 71 -5.10 22.59 -0.29
N ARG A 72 -3.83 22.61 0.15
CA ARG A 72 -3.21 23.81 0.72
C ARG A 72 -2.72 24.76 -0.39
N PRO A 73 -2.82 26.09 -0.19
CA PRO A 73 -2.29 27.06 -1.16
C PRO A 73 -0.79 26.91 -1.41
N TYR A 74 -0.37 27.17 -2.65
CA TYR A 74 1.04 27.21 -3.09
C TYR A 74 1.85 25.92 -2.91
N GLN A 75 1.20 24.75 -2.82
CA GLN A 75 1.89 23.47 -2.72
C GLN A 75 2.17 22.82 -4.08
N ASP A 76 3.20 21.97 -4.13
CA ASP A 76 3.50 21.13 -5.30
C ASP A 76 2.49 19.97 -5.45
N SER A 77 1.38 20.27 -6.12
CA SER A 77 0.35 19.26 -6.43
C SER A 77 0.82 18.23 -7.46
N ALA A 78 1.73 18.59 -8.37
CA ALA A 78 2.20 17.69 -9.42
C ALA A 78 3.13 16.61 -8.86
N GLY A 79 4.10 16.99 -8.03
CA GLY A 79 4.97 16.04 -7.33
C GLY A 79 4.18 15.12 -6.41
N THR A 80 3.19 15.65 -5.69
CA THR A 80 2.32 14.86 -4.81
C THR A 80 1.47 13.85 -5.59
N ALA A 81 0.93 14.24 -6.76
CA ALA A 81 0.22 13.32 -7.65
C ALA A 81 1.11 12.17 -8.14
N HIS A 82 2.38 12.43 -8.44
CA HIS A 82 3.33 11.36 -8.77
C HIS A 82 3.56 10.39 -7.60
N LEU A 83 3.64 10.90 -6.37
CA LEU A 83 3.76 10.03 -5.19
C LEU A 83 2.49 9.19 -4.94
N LEU A 84 1.29 9.72 -5.22
CA LEU A 84 0.05 8.94 -5.20
C LEU A 84 0.09 7.77 -6.18
N PHE A 85 0.63 7.96 -7.39
CA PHE A 85 0.84 6.85 -8.31
C PHE A 85 1.84 5.84 -7.78
N CYS A 86 2.93 6.27 -7.13
CA CYS A 86 3.87 5.36 -6.48
C CYS A 86 3.19 4.54 -5.37
N ALA A 87 2.43 5.17 -4.47
CA ALA A 87 1.70 4.49 -3.40
C ALA A 87 0.76 3.42 -3.96
N LYS A 88 0.00 3.75 -5.02
CA LYS A 88 -0.92 2.78 -5.64
C LYS A 88 -0.19 1.61 -6.28
N ASN A 89 0.97 1.84 -6.90
CA ASN A 89 1.78 0.73 -7.42
C ASN A 89 2.32 -0.18 -6.29
N ILE A 90 2.62 0.38 -5.12
CA ILE A 90 3.05 -0.40 -3.95
C ILE A 90 1.90 -1.23 -3.37
N GLU A 91 0.70 -0.67 -3.27
CA GLU A 91 -0.50 -1.43 -2.86
C GLU A 91 -0.78 -2.61 -3.81
N ARG A 92 -0.63 -2.41 -5.13
CA ARG A 92 -0.74 -3.51 -6.10
C ARG A 92 0.32 -4.62 -5.89
N ILE A 93 1.50 -4.28 -5.37
CA ILE A 93 2.50 -5.29 -4.99
C ILE A 93 2.00 -6.10 -3.79
N GLY A 94 1.39 -5.45 -2.79
CA GLY A 94 0.73 -6.12 -1.66
C GLY A 94 -0.34 -7.11 -2.12
N ASP A 95 -1.25 -6.67 -2.98
CA ASP A 95 -2.26 -7.53 -3.63
C ASP A 95 -1.64 -8.75 -4.33
N HIS A 96 -0.53 -8.57 -5.05
CA HIS A 96 0.18 -9.67 -5.67
C HIS A 96 0.80 -10.62 -4.65
N VAL A 97 1.32 -10.12 -3.54
CA VAL A 97 1.83 -10.95 -2.44
C VAL A 97 0.72 -11.77 -1.80
N THR A 98 -0.46 -11.18 -1.58
CA THR A 98 -1.67 -11.88 -1.12
C THR A 98 -2.04 -13.02 -2.08
N ASN A 99 -2.12 -12.74 -3.38
CA ASN A 99 -2.44 -13.78 -4.39
C ASN A 99 -1.39 -14.89 -4.44
N ILE A 100 -0.09 -14.57 -4.33
CA ILE A 100 0.96 -15.59 -4.30
C ILE A 100 0.82 -16.45 -3.04
N SER A 101 0.52 -15.83 -1.89
CA SER A 101 0.33 -16.53 -0.62
C SER A 101 -0.82 -17.55 -0.68
N GLU A 102 -1.96 -17.14 -1.25
CA GLU A 102 -3.10 -18.04 -1.45
C GLU A 102 -2.77 -19.18 -2.42
N ASN A 103 -2.00 -18.92 -3.47
CA ASN A 103 -1.53 -19.95 -4.39
C ASN A 103 -0.55 -20.93 -3.73
N VAL A 104 0.36 -20.45 -2.87
CA VAL A 104 1.25 -21.31 -2.08
C VAL A 104 0.42 -22.24 -1.21
N TYR A 105 -0.55 -21.69 -0.48
CA TYR A 105 -1.46 -22.48 0.35
C TYR A 105 -2.18 -23.56 -0.49
N TYR A 106 -2.71 -23.20 -1.65
CA TYR A 106 -3.39 -24.13 -2.55
C TYR A 106 -2.45 -25.25 -3.06
N ILE A 107 -1.24 -24.91 -3.51
CA ILE A 107 -0.28 -25.88 -4.04
C ILE A 107 0.15 -26.90 -2.95
N VAL A 108 0.22 -26.47 -1.69
CA VAL A 108 0.65 -27.32 -0.57
C VAL A 108 -0.50 -28.16 -0.01
N THR A 109 -1.69 -27.59 0.11
CA THR A 109 -2.84 -28.23 0.79
C THR A 109 -3.84 -28.87 -0.15
N GLY A 110 -3.87 -28.46 -1.42
CA GLY A 110 -4.90 -28.83 -2.38
C GLY A 110 -6.25 -28.12 -2.17
N THR A 111 -6.32 -27.12 -1.28
CA THR A 111 -7.57 -26.43 -0.92
C THR A 111 -7.45 -24.92 -1.10
N ILE A 112 -8.55 -24.27 -1.49
CA ILE A 112 -8.63 -22.81 -1.58
C ILE A 112 -8.87 -22.25 -0.17
N PRO A 113 -8.19 -21.16 0.24
CA PRO A 113 -8.49 -20.48 1.50
C PRO A 113 -9.99 -20.10 1.57
N GLY A 114 -10.65 -20.47 2.67
CA GLY A 114 -12.12 -20.41 2.76
C GLY A 114 -12.73 -19.02 3.00
N GLU A 115 -11.94 -18.03 3.38
CA GLU A 115 -12.43 -16.67 3.68
C GLU A 115 -11.77 -15.64 2.76
N GLU A 116 -12.58 -14.82 2.09
CA GLU A 116 -12.08 -13.65 1.35
C GLU A 116 -11.47 -12.66 2.36
N ARG A 117 -10.22 -12.26 2.13
CA ARG A 117 -9.53 -11.30 3.00
C ARG A 117 -10.28 -9.97 2.95
N THR A 118 -10.58 -9.38 4.11
CA THR A 118 -11.11 -8.02 4.15
C THR A 118 -10.01 -7.03 3.76
N LYS A 119 -10.16 -6.39 2.59
CA LYS A 119 -9.32 -5.25 2.20
C LYS A 119 -9.58 -4.08 3.13
N LEU A 120 -8.51 -3.46 3.63
CA LEU A 120 -8.61 -2.30 4.52
C LEU A 120 -8.44 -0.97 3.76
N ASP A 121 -8.19 -1.02 2.45
CA ASP A 121 -8.10 0.17 1.61
C ASP A 121 -9.48 0.82 1.45
N THR A 122 -9.64 2.00 2.05
CA THR A 122 -10.86 2.80 1.97
C THR A 122 -10.63 4.09 1.19
N SER A 123 -9.49 4.22 0.48
CA SER A 123 -9.15 5.47 -0.21
C SER A 123 -10.18 5.89 -1.25
N SER A 124 -10.87 4.91 -1.86
CA SER A 124 -11.90 5.12 -2.89
C SER A 124 -13.26 5.56 -2.34
N THR A 125 -13.52 5.35 -1.04
CA THR A 125 -14.77 5.70 -0.36
C THR A 125 -14.63 6.91 0.57
N LEU A 126 -13.44 7.50 0.63
CA LEU A 126 -13.20 8.77 1.31
C LEU A 126 -13.99 9.90 0.61
N HIS A 127 -15.15 10.24 1.17
CA HIS A 127 -15.90 11.43 0.78
C HIS A 127 -15.40 12.67 1.54
N PRO A 128 -15.30 13.85 0.88
CA PRO A 128 -15.03 15.11 1.57
C PRO A 128 -16.22 15.42 2.50
N GLY A 129 -16.06 15.17 3.80
CA GLY A 129 -17.11 15.39 4.82
C GLY A 129 -17.15 14.40 5.98
N SER A 130 -16.39 13.31 5.95
CA SER A 130 -16.34 12.31 7.04
C SER A 130 -15.33 12.63 8.15
N VAL A 131 -14.69 13.79 8.11
CA VAL A 131 -13.77 14.26 9.18
C VAL A 131 -14.61 14.92 10.27
N PRO A 132 -14.68 14.38 11.50
CA PRO A 132 -15.35 15.06 12.59
C PRO A 132 -14.65 16.39 12.85
N ASN A 133 -15.42 17.47 12.94
CA ASN A 133 -14.92 18.76 13.38
C ASN A 133 -14.38 18.60 14.82
N PRO A 134 -13.10 18.92 15.11
CA PRO A 134 -12.60 18.92 16.48
C PRO A 134 -13.15 20.17 17.20
N GLY A 135 -14.45 20.19 17.50
CA GLY A 135 -15.07 21.38 18.06
C GLY A 135 -16.60 21.39 18.25
N THR A 136 -17.28 20.25 18.23
CA THR A 136 -18.68 20.13 18.70
C THR A 136 -18.84 18.93 19.59
#